data_AF-A0A7S3KUN8-F1
#
_entry.id   AF-A0A7S3KUN8-F1
#
_cell.length_a   1.000
_cell.length_b   1.000
_cell.length_c   1.000
_cell.angle_alpha   90.00
_cell.angle_beta   90.00
_cell.angle_gamma   90.00
#
_symmetry.space_group_name_H-M   'P 1'
#
loop_
_entity.id
_entity.type
_entity.pdbx_description
1 polymer ?
#
loop_
_entity_poly.entity_id
_entity_poly.type
_entity_poly.pdbx_seq_one_letter_code
_entity_poly.pdbx_strand_id
1 'polypeptide(L)'
;ESSEKLLVGENLKDKTELKILHITDLHTDKHGMDKMLQFKEKVKEESIYYDIILISGDMQSYMMKDWEDPMICTKALQEITSILTYAHSICPNVYYIPGNHDPPDLFCCDDTPRPSLINLEPDMQTTQFQLKENC
;
A
#
# COMPACT_ATOMS: atom_id res chain seq x y z
N GLU A 1 -17.32 -16.27 -34.37
CA GLU A 1 -18.06 -16.65 -33.15
C GLU A 1 -17.06 -16.90 -32.03
N SER A 2 -16.76 -15.86 -31.25
CA SER A 2 -15.86 -15.94 -30.09
C SER A 2 -16.74 -16.00 -28.84
N SER A 3 -16.91 -17.20 -28.30
CA SER A 3 -17.68 -17.42 -27.08
C SER A 3 -17.02 -16.71 -25.90
N GLU A 4 -17.63 -15.63 -25.44
CA GLU A 4 -17.38 -15.05 -24.12
C GLU A 4 -17.65 -16.14 -23.08
N LYS A 5 -16.58 -16.70 -22.52
CA LYS A 5 -16.69 -17.51 -21.31
C LYS A 5 -17.05 -16.57 -20.18
N LEU A 6 -18.35 -16.38 -19.98
CA LEU A 6 -18.91 -15.86 -18.73
C LEU A 6 -18.34 -16.74 -17.61
N LEU A 7 -17.50 -16.16 -16.77
CA LEU A 7 -17.08 -16.77 -15.51
C LEU A 7 -18.31 -16.79 -14.60
N VAL A 8 -19.14 -17.83 -14.76
CA VAL A 8 -20.27 -18.11 -13.89
C VAL A 8 -19.69 -18.36 -12.50
N GLY A 9 -19.98 -17.42 -11.60
CA GLY A 9 -19.43 -17.36 -10.24
C GLY A 9 -19.52 -18.69 -9.52
N GLU A 10 -18.36 -19.33 -9.34
CA GLU A 10 -18.23 -20.46 -8.44
C GLU A 10 -18.44 -19.96 -7.01
N ASN A 11 -19.53 -20.43 -6.40
CA ASN A 11 -19.78 -20.42 -4.97
C ASN A 11 -19.45 -19.11 -4.23
N LEU A 12 -20.32 -18.10 -4.40
CA LEU A 12 -20.60 -17.15 -3.32
C LEU A 12 -21.27 -17.92 -2.18
N LYS A 13 -20.52 -18.79 -1.49
CA LYS A 13 -20.94 -19.30 -0.18
C LYS A 13 -21.29 -18.08 0.65
N ASP A 14 -22.48 -18.09 1.26
CA ASP A 14 -22.99 -17.08 2.20
C ASP A 14 -21.91 -16.60 3.17
N LYS A 15 -21.10 -15.61 2.76
CA LYS A 15 -20.30 -14.82 3.69
C LYS A 15 -21.28 -13.83 4.30
N THR A 16 -21.84 -14.20 5.44
CA THR A 16 -22.75 -13.33 6.20
C THR A 16 -22.03 -12.13 6.80
N GLU A 17 -20.70 -12.12 6.81
CA GLU A 17 -19.87 -11.09 7.43
C GLU A 17 -18.72 -10.69 6.49
N LEU A 18 -18.58 -9.38 6.30
CA LEU A 18 -17.44 -8.74 5.63
C LEU A 18 -16.39 -8.38 6.69
N LYS A 19 -15.16 -8.87 6.55
CA LYS A 19 -14.05 -8.57 7.47
C LYS A 19 -13.11 -7.54 6.86
N ILE A 20 -13.14 -6.33 7.42
CA ILE A 20 -12.27 -5.23 7.02
C ILE A 20 -11.21 -5.04 8.09
N LEU A 21 -9.94 -5.08 7.70
CA LEU A 21 -8.84 -4.59 8.53
C LEU A 21 -8.58 -3.13 8.19
N HIS A 22 -8.51 -2.28 9.19
CA HIS A 22 -8.15 -0.88 9.01
C HIS A 22 -6.84 -0.59 9.75
N ILE A 23 -5.84 -0.10 9.02
CA ILE A 23 -4.52 0.29 9.51
C ILE A 23 -4.36 1.80 9.29
N THR A 24 -3.92 2.53 10.29
CA THR A 24 -3.79 3.99 10.26
C THR A 24 -2.68 4.40 11.21
N ASP A 25 -2.06 5.57 10.97
CA ASP A 25 -1.13 6.22 11.90
C ASP A 25 0.00 5.29 12.37
N LEU A 26 0.54 4.49 11.44
CA LEU A 26 1.57 3.50 11.76
C LEU A 26 2.86 4.20 12.21
N HIS A 27 3.12 5.40 11.67
CA HIS A 27 4.28 6.23 11.99
C HIS A 27 5.56 5.40 12.06
N THR A 28 5.92 4.76 10.93
CA THR A 28 7.04 3.84 10.86
C THR A 28 8.33 4.57 11.20
N ASP A 29 8.66 4.52 12.49
CA ASP A 29 10.02 4.58 12.96
C ASP A 29 10.72 3.25 12.62
N LYS A 30 11.91 3.04 13.20
CA LYS A 30 12.70 1.82 13.01
C LYS A 30 11.93 0.52 13.32
N HIS A 31 10.78 0.57 14.02
CA HIS A 31 10.01 -0.59 14.47
C HIS A 31 8.65 -0.78 13.79
N GLY A 32 8.21 0.14 12.93
CA GLY A 32 6.92 -0.01 12.24
C GLY A 32 6.83 -1.28 11.38
N MET A 33 7.92 -1.60 10.67
CA MET A 33 8.03 -2.82 9.87
C MET A 33 8.04 -4.09 10.74
N ASP A 34 8.68 -4.06 11.91
CA ASP A 34 8.70 -5.20 12.84
C ASP A 34 7.28 -5.54 13.33
N LYS A 35 6.46 -4.50 13.60
CA LYS A 35 5.06 -4.68 14.02
C LYS A 35 4.22 -5.28 12.90
N MET A 36 4.38 -4.81 11.67
CA MET A 36 3.73 -5.43 10.51
C MET A 36 4.17 -6.90 10.36
N LEU A 37 5.46 -7.17 10.55
CA LEU A 37 6.01 -8.52 10.49
C LEU A 37 5.32 -9.45 11.48
N GLN A 38 5.30 -9.06 12.75
CA GLN A 38 4.63 -9.79 13.83
C GLN A 38 3.12 -9.96 13.57
N PHE A 39 2.46 -8.93 13.04
CA PHE A 39 1.03 -8.98 12.75
C PHE A 39 0.67 -10.06 11.72
N LYS A 40 1.41 -10.19 10.62
CA LYS A 40 1.13 -11.28 9.65
C LYS A 40 1.35 -12.66 10.24
N GLU A 41 2.42 -12.85 11.03
CA GLU A 41 2.67 -14.15 11.64
C GLU A 41 1.50 -14.51 12.56
N LYS A 42 0.97 -13.54 13.30
CA LYS A 42 -0.26 -13.72 14.08
C LYS A 42 -1.49 -14.03 13.22
N VAL A 43 -1.70 -13.28 12.13
CA VAL A 43 -2.81 -13.53 11.18
C VAL A 43 -2.74 -14.95 10.61
N LYS A 44 -1.53 -15.42 10.30
CA LYS A 44 -1.27 -16.77 9.80
C LYS A 44 -1.49 -17.83 10.89
N GLU A 45 -0.97 -17.63 12.10
CA GLU A 45 -1.12 -18.54 13.23
C GLU A 45 -2.59 -18.73 13.62
N GLU A 46 -3.33 -17.63 13.71
CA GLU A 46 -4.74 -17.62 14.11
C GLU A 46 -5.70 -17.93 12.94
N SER A 47 -5.18 -18.18 11.73
CA SER A 47 -5.97 -18.40 10.51
C SER A 47 -7.01 -17.31 10.28
N ILE A 48 -6.64 -16.05 10.57
CA ILE A 48 -7.49 -14.89 10.35
C ILE A 48 -7.54 -14.59 8.85
N TYR A 49 -8.73 -14.24 8.38
CA TYR A 49 -8.96 -13.84 7.00
C TYR A 49 -9.64 -12.47 6.96
N TYR A 50 -9.18 -11.62 6.04
CA TYR A 50 -9.76 -10.32 5.74
C TYR A 50 -10.20 -10.25 4.27
N ASP A 51 -11.36 -9.69 4.03
CA ASP A 51 -11.88 -9.44 2.68
C ASP A 51 -11.27 -8.17 2.07
N ILE A 52 -10.97 -7.19 2.92
CA ILE A 52 -10.44 -5.88 2.56
C ILE A 52 -9.43 -5.44 3.63
N ILE A 53 -8.32 -4.87 3.19
CA ILE A 53 -7.43 -4.07 4.05
C ILE A 53 -7.52 -2.61 3.59
N LEU A 54 -7.88 -1.72 4.51
CA LEU A 54 -7.82 -0.27 4.33
C LEU A 54 -6.62 0.26 5.09
N ILE A 55 -5.77 1.02 4.41
CA ILE A 55 -4.61 1.68 5.00
C ILE A 55 -4.80 3.18 4.81
N SER A 56 -5.05 3.92 5.89
CA SER A 56 -5.27 5.36 5.83
C SER A 56 -4.13 6.11 6.50
N GLY A 57 -3.14 6.46 5.69
CA GLY A 57 -2.24 7.59 5.93
C GLY A 57 -1.33 7.50 7.14
N ASP A 58 -0.44 8.49 7.21
CA ASP A 58 0.52 8.69 8.29
C ASP A 58 1.32 7.42 8.59
N MET A 59 1.75 6.78 7.50
CA MET A 59 2.69 5.68 7.55
C MET A 59 4.07 6.17 7.97
N GLN A 60 4.36 7.46 7.78
CA GLN A 60 5.66 8.05 8.07
C GLN A 60 5.60 9.04 9.24
N SER A 61 6.77 9.34 9.81
CA SER A 61 6.94 10.25 10.95
C SER A 61 7.64 11.56 10.57
N TYR A 62 7.68 11.87 9.26
CA TYR A 62 8.36 13.03 8.72
C TYR A 62 7.50 14.29 8.82
N MET A 63 8.16 15.43 8.93
CA MET A 63 7.56 16.75 8.89
C MET A 63 7.59 17.28 7.45
N MET A 64 6.75 18.28 7.14
CA MET A 64 6.67 18.82 5.77
C MET A 64 8.02 19.30 5.20
N LYS A 65 8.90 19.83 6.06
CA LYS A 65 10.25 20.28 5.68
C LYS A 65 11.18 19.14 5.25
N ASP A 66 10.94 17.91 5.72
CA ASP A 66 11.81 16.78 5.46
C ASP A 66 11.64 16.29 4.01
N TRP A 67 10.52 16.64 3.35
CA TRP A 67 10.25 16.33 1.95
C TRP A 67 11.07 17.15 0.96
N GLU A 68 11.75 18.20 1.41
CA GLU A 68 12.73 18.92 0.60
C GLU A 68 13.98 18.08 0.31
N ASP A 69 14.23 17.01 1.08
CA ASP A 69 15.31 16.05 0.84
C ASP A 69 14.82 14.87 -0.03
N PRO A 70 15.29 14.75 -1.30
CA PRO A 70 14.89 13.68 -2.19
C PRO A 70 15.24 12.27 -1.67
N MET A 71 16.28 12.14 -0.85
CA MET A 71 16.67 10.86 -0.26
C MET A 71 15.66 10.41 0.79
N ILE A 72 15.15 11.35 1.60
CA ILE A 72 14.10 11.08 2.59
C ILE A 72 12.82 10.66 1.88
N CYS A 73 12.40 11.40 0.85
CA CYS A 73 11.22 11.07 0.05
C CYS A 73 11.33 9.66 -0.57
N THR A 74 12.46 9.36 -1.23
CA THR A 74 12.70 8.04 -1.84
C THR A 74 12.62 6.91 -0.82
N LYS A 75 13.27 7.09 0.34
CA LYS A 75 13.25 6.10 1.42
C LYS A 75 11.83 5.88 1.96
N ALA A 76 11.09 6.96 2.21
CA ALA A 76 9.71 6.89 2.67
C ALA A 76 8.79 6.16 1.68
N LEU A 77 8.95 6.40 0.38
CA LEU A 77 8.22 5.70 -0.67
C LEU A 77 8.55 4.20 -0.69
N GLN A 78 9.81 3.82 -0.51
CA GLN A 78 10.22 2.40 -0.44
C GLN A 78 9.63 1.69 0.78
N GLU A 79 9.60 2.36 1.94
CA GLU A 79 9.01 1.82 3.17
C GLU A 79 7.50 1.63 3.01
N ILE A 80 6.79 2.63 2.49
CA ILE A 80 5.34 2.52 2.19
C ILE A 80 5.09 1.39 1.19
N THR A 81 5.88 1.30 0.12
CA THR A 81 5.77 0.21 -0.87
C THR A 81 5.95 -1.17 -0.22
N SER A 82 6.88 -1.28 0.73
CA SER A 82 7.11 -2.52 1.48
C SER A 82 5.90 -2.88 2.36
N ILE A 83 5.30 -1.90 3.04
CA ILE A 83 4.07 -2.09 3.85
C ILE A 83 2.92 -2.56 2.97
N LEU A 84 2.72 -1.93 1.81
CA LEU A 84 1.65 -2.29 0.88
C LEU A 84 1.85 -3.68 0.30
N THR A 85 3.06 -4.01 -0.14
CA THR A 85 3.43 -5.35 -0.60
C THR A 85 3.13 -6.40 0.46
N TYR A 86 3.43 -6.05 1.72
CA TYR A 86 3.18 -6.91 2.84
C TYR A 86 1.69 -7.13 3.13
N ALA A 87 0.90 -6.06 3.12
CA ALA A 87 -0.56 -6.12 3.24
C ALA A 87 -1.17 -6.96 2.11
N HIS A 88 -0.67 -6.83 0.87
CA HIS A 88 -1.11 -7.64 -0.26
C HIS A 88 -0.82 -9.14 -0.10
N SER A 89 0.21 -9.50 0.67
CA SER A 89 0.46 -10.91 1.02
C SER A 89 -0.54 -11.48 2.04
N ILE A 90 -1.30 -10.63 2.71
CA ILE A 90 -2.36 -11.01 3.67
C ILE A 90 -3.73 -11.04 2.98
N CYS A 91 -4.03 -10.02 2.18
CA CYS A 91 -5.32 -9.86 1.49
C CYS A 91 -5.07 -9.27 0.09
N PRO A 92 -5.70 -9.80 -0.98
CA PRO A 92 -5.54 -9.23 -2.32
C PRO A 92 -6.16 -7.83 -2.48
N ASN A 93 -7.20 -7.52 -1.71
CA ASN A 93 -7.91 -6.24 -1.80
C ASN A 93 -7.36 -5.25 -0.75
N VAL A 94 -6.29 -4.54 -1.10
CA VAL A 94 -5.71 -3.48 -0.26
C VAL A 94 -5.98 -2.13 -0.90
N TYR A 95 -6.46 -1.18 -0.10
CA TYR A 95 -6.65 0.21 -0.49
C TYR A 95 -5.81 1.10 0.40
N TYR A 96 -5.05 2.00 -0.21
CA TYR A 96 -4.22 2.96 0.50
C TYR A 96 -4.69 4.40 0.22
N ILE A 97 -4.86 5.16 1.28
CA ILE A 97 -5.21 6.58 1.25
C ILE A 97 -4.04 7.31 1.95
N PRO A 98 -3.30 8.19 1.26
CA PRO A 98 -2.15 8.87 1.87
C PRO A 98 -2.58 9.89 2.93
N GLY A 99 -1.76 10.03 3.99
CA GLY A 99 -1.94 10.98 5.09
C GLY A 99 -1.01 12.18 4.97
N ASN A 100 -1.23 13.22 5.78
CA ASN A 100 -0.47 14.47 5.66
C ASN A 100 1.01 14.34 6.06
N HIS A 101 1.37 13.25 6.76
CA HIS A 101 2.76 12.90 7.07
C HIS A 101 3.37 11.91 6.08
N ASP A 102 2.70 11.59 4.97
CA ASP A 102 3.24 10.77 3.91
C ASP A 102 3.85 11.62 2.78
N PRO A 103 4.74 11.05 1.94
CA PRO A 103 5.36 11.79 0.84
C PRO A 103 4.33 12.46 -0.08
N PRO A 104 4.54 13.74 -0.46
CA PRO A 104 3.61 14.48 -1.32
C PRO A 104 3.42 13.79 -2.68
N ASP A 105 4.42 13.06 -3.15
CA ASP A 105 4.38 12.29 -4.40
C ASP A 105 3.29 11.22 -4.44
N LEU A 106 2.71 10.85 -3.28
CA LEU A 106 1.57 9.94 -3.18
C LEU A 106 0.23 10.64 -3.42
N PHE A 107 0.18 11.96 -3.25
CA PHE A 107 -0.95 12.81 -3.60
C PHE A 107 -0.79 13.25 -5.06
N CYS A 108 -1.42 12.55 -6.00
CA CYS A 108 -1.52 13.03 -7.36
C CYS A 108 -2.76 13.92 -7.51
N CYS A 109 -2.57 15.15 -8.02
CA CYS A 109 -3.66 16.04 -8.46
C CYS A 109 -4.31 15.59 -9.78
N ASP A 110 -3.79 14.53 -10.39
CA ASP A 110 -4.15 14.09 -11.72
C ASP A 110 -4.99 12.81 -11.60
N ASP A 111 -6.21 12.81 -12.14
CA ASP A 111 -7.18 11.70 -12.14
C ASP A 111 -6.69 10.40 -12.81
N THR A 112 -5.41 10.33 -13.17
CA THR A 112 -4.79 9.12 -13.72
C THR A 112 -4.48 8.13 -12.59
N PRO A 113 -5.12 6.95 -12.54
CA PRO A 113 -4.74 5.90 -11.61
C PRO A 113 -3.28 5.51 -11.90
N ARG A 114 -2.38 5.73 -10.94
CA ARG A 114 -1.01 5.22 -11.06
C ARG A 114 -1.07 3.69 -11.09
N PRO A 115 -0.18 3.02 -11.85
CA PRO A 115 0.11 1.62 -11.60
C PRO A 115 0.39 1.50 -10.10
N SER A 116 -0.34 0.62 -9.43
CA SER A 116 -0.17 0.34 -8.01
C SER A 116 1.32 0.30 -7.67
N LEU A 117 1.74 0.91 -6.56
CA LEU A 117 3.13 0.90 -6.06
C LEU A 117 3.78 -0.51 -6.04
N ILE A 118 2.96 -1.54 -6.15
CA ILE A 118 3.25 -2.97 -6.21
C ILE A 118 3.82 -3.42 -7.58
N ASN A 119 3.73 -2.62 -8.64
CA ASN A 119 4.29 -2.90 -9.97
C ASN A 119 5.70 -2.30 -10.18
N LEU A 120 6.31 -1.78 -9.12
CA LEU A 120 7.73 -1.41 -9.16
C LEU A 120 8.55 -2.70 -9.07
N GLU A 121 8.95 -3.22 -10.23
CA GLU A 121 9.93 -4.30 -10.36
C GLU A 121 11.14 -4.02 -9.43
N PRO A 122 11.65 -5.01 -8.66
CA PRO A 122 12.71 -4.81 -7.67
C PRO A 122 14.04 -4.29 -8.25
N ASP A 123 14.21 -4.33 -9.57
CA ASP A 123 15.48 -4.04 -10.26
C ASP A 123 15.68 -2.57 -10.66
N MET A 124 14.79 -1.66 -10.27
CA MET A 124 15.03 -0.22 -10.48
C MET A 124 15.87 0.42 -9.36
N GLN A 125 17.09 -0.08 -9.16
CA GLN A 125 18.18 0.78 -8.74
C GLN A 125 18.47 1.74 -9.91
N THR A 126 18.45 3.04 -9.67
CA THR A 126 18.70 4.12 -10.65
C THR A 126 17.64 4.35 -11.74
N THR A 127 16.46 4.81 -11.34
CA THR A 127 15.73 5.76 -12.20
C THR A 127 15.62 7.05 -11.44
N GLN A 128 16.44 8.02 -11.83
CA GLN A 128 16.25 9.42 -11.48
C GLN A 128 14.80 9.76 -11.81
N PHE A 129 14.01 10.10 -10.79
CA PHE A 129 12.77 10.82 -11.00
C PHE A 129 13.15 12.14 -11.67
N GLN A 130 13.05 12.21 -13.00
CA GLN A 130 12.96 13.47 -13.69
C GLN A 130 11.62 14.07 -13.28
N LEU A 131 11.65 14.90 -12.23
CA LEU A 131 10.67 15.95 -12.00
C LEU A 131 10.59 16.76 -13.30
N LYS A 132 9.61 16.44 -14.15
CA LYS A 132 9.16 17.41 -15.13
C LYS A 132 8.47 18.50 -14.33
N GLU A 133 9.17 19.61 -14.16
CA GLU A 133 8.58 20.91 -13.89
C GLU A 133 7.41 21.09 -14.88
N ASN A 134 6.18 21.04 -14.36
CA ASN A 134 4.98 21.60 -14.97
C ASN A 134 3.84 21.47 -13.96
N CYS A 135 3.81 22.37 -12.99
CA CYS A 135 2.64 23.07 -12.47
C CYS A 135 3.12 24.24 -11.60
#